data_AF-A0A540UV58-F1
#
_entry.id   AF-A0A540UV58-F1
#
_cell.length_a   1.000
_cell.length_b   1.000
_cell.length_c   1.000
_cell.angle_alpha   90.00
_cell.angle_beta   90.00
_cell.angle_gamma   90.00
#
_symmetry.space_group_name_H-M   'P 1'
#
loop_
_entity.id
_entity.type
_entity.pdbx_description
1 polymer ?
#
loop_
_entity_poly.entity_id
_entity_poly.type
_entity_poly.pdbx_seq_one_letter_code
_entity_poly.pdbx_strand_id
1 'polypeptide(L)'
;MSLQNRVEEMYKDHEVKPYISPERDLAAWLLEAKPVPKRNMVRLEEGILPGDIILLWRISLGSFESTTPYSKYFEYMYGINGPAHMEQLIADGYAYVESAFDSLDHITSTAKKSILKAEGVTGLSKMKAADLDTALKDNLTEEKLAPYFTVRGYALTEKGRAALDNHPEVLAKHPMKKMYK
;
A
#
# COMPACT_ATOMS: atom_id res chain seq x y z
N MET A 1 -20.73 30.91 -8.19
CA MET A 1 -20.07 29.63 -8.57
C MET A 1 -19.99 28.78 -7.31
N SER A 2 -20.49 27.54 -7.33
CA SER A 2 -20.41 26.63 -6.16
C SER A 2 -18.95 26.21 -5.91
N LEU A 3 -18.64 25.67 -4.73
CA LEU A 3 -17.32 25.11 -4.44
C LEU A 3 -16.99 23.98 -5.42
N GLN A 4 -17.98 23.14 -5.75
CA GLN A 4 -17.86 22.06 -6.71
C GLN A 4 -17.49 22.57 -8.11
N ASN A 5 -18.17 23.60 -8.62
CA ASN A 5 -17.85 24.18 -9.93
C ASN A 5 -16.43 24.76 -9.96
N ARG A 6 -15.93 25.30 -8.83
CA ARG A 6 -14.53 25.76 -8.74
C ARG A 6 -13.54 24.60 -8.83
N VAL A 7 -13.86 23.45 -8.25
CA VAL A 7 -13.04 22.23 -8.35
C VAL A 7 -13.07 21.67 -9.77
N GLU A 8 -14.24 21.64 -10.41
CA GLU A 8 -14.38 21.20 -11.80
C GLU A 8 -13.57 22.08 -12.75
N GLU A 9 -13.65 23.40 -12.60
CA GLU A 9 -12.89 24.35 -13.41
C GLU A 9 -11.38 24.21 -13.17
N MET A 10 -10.95 23.96 -11.92
CA MET A 10 -9.54 23.75 -11.56
C MET A 10 -8.91 22.54 -12.28
N TYR A 11 -9.70 21.51 -12.55
CA TYR A 11 -9.23 20.26 -13.16
C TYR A 11 -9.80 20.01 -14.56
N LYS A 12 -10.34 21.03 -15.23
CA LYS A 12 -10.99 20.90 -16.55
C LYS A 12 -10.06 20.34 -17.63
N ASP A 13 -8.76 20.65 -17.52
CA ASP A 13 -7.74 20.27 -18.49
C ASP A 13 -6.99 19.00 -18.09
N HIS A 14 -7.39 18.33 -17.00
CA HIS A 14 -6.81 17.04 -16.60
C HIS A 14 -7.44 15.91 -17.39
N GLU A 15 -6.61 15.00 -17.92
CA GLU A 15 -7.08 13.82 -18.63
C GLU A 15 -7.93 12.93 -17.72
N VAL A 16 -7.42 12.64 -16.52
CA VAL A 16 -8.16 11.99 -15.45
C VAL A 16 -8.48 13.02 -14.36
N LYS A 17 -9.75 13.14 -13.96
CA LYS A 17 -10.10 14.00 -12.84
C LYS A 17 -9.57 13.37 -11.53
N PRO A 18 -8.86 14.12 -10.67
CA PRO A 18 -8.38 13.57 -9.42
C PRO A 18 -9.54 13.21 -8.50
N TYR A 19 -9.37 12.13 -7.76
CA TYR A 19 -10.22 11.81 -6.62
C TYR A 19 -10.11 12.92 -5.57
N ILE A 20 -11.27 13.40 -5.13
CA ILE A 20 -11.42 14.34 -4.03
C ILE A 20 -12.33 13.66 -3.02
N SER A 21 -11.84 13.47 -1.79
CA SER A 21 -12.64 12.80 -0.76
C SER A 21 -13.97 13.55 -0.53
N PRO A 22 -15.11 12.85 -0.40
CA PRO A 22 -16.37 13.45 0.00
C PRO A 22 -16.28 14.18 1.36
N GLU A 23 -15.33 13.78 2.20
CA GLU A 23 -15.08 14.37 3.52
C GLU A 23 -14.12 15.56 3.46
N ARG A 24 -13.57 15.90 2.28
CA ARG A 24 -12.63 17.01 2.15
C ARG A 24 -13.38 18.33 2.39
N ASP A 25 -12.88 19.13 3.33
CA ASP A 25 -13.30 20.52 3.48
C ASP A 25 -12.86 21.34 2.26
N LEU A 26 -13.76 21.44 1.28
CA LEU A 26 -13.52 22.18 0.05
C LEU A 26 -13.37 23.68 0.31
N ALA A 27 -14.06 24.22 1.31
CA ALA A 27 -14.04 25.65 1.59
C ALA A 27 -12.64 26.05 2.09
N ALA A 28 -12.12 25.34 3.09
CA ALA A 28 -10.77 25.55 3.61
C ALA A 28 -9.69 25.24 2.55
N TRP A 29 -9.83 24.12 1.84
CA TRP A 29 -8.85 23.73 0.82
C TRP A 29 -8.76 24.73 -0.33
N LEU A 30 -9.89 25.30 -0.78
CA LEU A 30 -9.93 26.27 -1.88
C LEU A 30 -9.40 27.67 -1.53
N LEU A 31 -9.03 27.95 -0.28
CA LEU A 31 -8.36 29.19 0.12
C LEU A 31 -6.87 29.19 -0.23
N GLU A 32 -6.18 28.08 0.01
CA GLU A 32 -4.73 27.93 -0.25
C GLU A 32 -4.43 26.98 -1.42
N ALA A 33 -5.48 26.63 -2.18
CA ALA A 33 -5.55 25.52 -3.12
C ALA A 33 -4.19 25.09 -3.70
N LYS A 34 -3.72 23.92 -3.25
CA LYS A 34 -2.63 23.18 -3.89
C LYS A 34 -3.28 22.10 -4.76
N PRO A 35 -3.52 22.37 -6.06
CA PRO A 35 -4.14 21.40 -6.94
C PRO A 35 -3.24 20.19 -7.13
N VAL A 36 -3.86 19.04 -7.39
CA VAL A 36 -3.16 17.85 -7.86
C VAL A 36 -2.49 18.19 -9.19
N PRO A 37 -1.16 18.01 -9.33
CA PRO A 37 -0.45 18.33 -10.56
C PRO A 37 -1.01 17.55 -11.75
N LYS A 38 -1.24 18.23 -12.89
CA LYS A 38 -1.76 17.59 -14.13
C LYS A 38 -0.97 16.35 -14.54
N ARG A 39 0.37 16.38 -14.42
CA ARG A 39 1.24 15.24 -14.72
C ARG A 39 0.93 13.97 -13.92
N ASN A 40 0.35 14.09 -12.72
CA ASN A 40 0.01 12.94 -11.88
C ASN A 40 -1.34 12.32 -12.26
N MET A 41 -2.07 12.99 -13.16
CA MET A 41 -3.38 12.57 -13.66
C MET A 41 -3.36 12.29 -15.17
N VAL A 42 -2.20 11.90 -15.69
CA VAL A 42 -2.00 11.39 -17.05
C VAL A 42 -1.63 9.92 -16.90
N ARG A 43 -2.27 9.04 -17.67
CA ARG A 43 -1.98 7.61 -17.64
C ARG A 43 -0.59 7.32 -18.22
N LEU A 44 0.09 6.38 -17.61
CA LEU A 44 1.37 5.82 -18.07
C LEU A 44 1.12 4.79 -19.18
N GLU A 45 2.19 4.22 -19.75
CA GLU A 45 2.10 3.26 -20.85
C GLU A 45 1.28 2.02 -20.47
N GLU A 46 1.36 1.60 -19.22
CA GLU A 46 0.61 0.47 -18.66
C GLU A 46 -0.85 0.82 -18.31
N GLY A 47 -1.28 2.05 -18.59
CA GLY A 47 -2.65 2.53 -18.35
C GLY A 47 -2.95 2.94 -16.90
N ILE A 48 -1.98 2.81 -15.99
CA ILE A 48 -2.07 3.21 -14.57
C ILE A 48 -1.58 4.65 -14.37
N LEU A 49 -1.90 5.25 -13.22
CA LEU A 49 -1.49 6.61 -12.88
C LEU A 49 -0.16 6.62 -12.11
N PRO A 50 0.56 7.75 -12.09
CA PRO A 50 1.72 7.92 -11.21
C PRO A 50 1.43 7.65 -9.73
N GLY A 51 0.19 7.83 -9.26
CA GLY A 51 -0.21 7.44 -7.90
C GLY A 51 -0.14 5.94 -7.66
N ASP A 52 -0.42 5.13 -8.68
CA ASP A 52 -0.36 3.68 -8.63
C ASP A 52 1.09 3.19 -8.53
N ILE A 53 2.02 3.83 -9.26
CA ILE A 53 3.45 3.56 -9.12
C ILE A 53 3.93 3.82 -7.68
N ILE A 54 3.39 4.85 -7.00
CA ILE A 54 3.71 5.08 -5.59
C ILE A 54 3.12 4.00 -4.69
N LEU A 55 1.94 3.45 -4.99
CA LEU A 55 1.42 2.29 -4.26
C LEU A 55 2.34 1.06 -4.44
N LEU A 56 2.74 0.76 -5.68
CA LEU A 56 3.65 -0.36 -5.95
C LEU A 56 5.00 -0.18 -5.25
N TRP A 57 5.53 1.04 -5.23
CA TRP A 57 6.72 1.38 -4.46
C TRP A 57 6.52 1.17 -2.95
N ARG A 58 5.36 1.56 -2.39
CA ARG A 58 5.07 1.32 -0.96
C ARG A 58 5.05 -0.16 -0.64
N ILE A 59 4.51 -1.00 -1.52
CA ILE A 59 4.54 -2.46 -1.41
C ILE A 59 5.99 -2.96 -1.45
N SER A 60 6.82 -2.45 -2.38
CA SER A 60 8.22 -2.90 -2.52
C SER A 60 9.10 -2.59 -1.31
N LEU A 61 8.69 -1.69 -0.41
CA LEU A 61 9.39 -1.44 0.86
C LEU A 61 9.18 -2.54 1.91
N GLY A 62 8.21 -3.45 1.69
CA GLY A 62 7.94 -4.61 2.55
C GLY A 62 7.25 -4.29 3.87
N SER A 63 6.92 -3.02 4.15
CA SER A 63 6.27 -2.62 5.40
C SER A 63 4.79 -2.22 5.23
N PHE A 64 4.24 -2.35 4.03
CA PHE A 64 2.87 -1.94 3.72
C PHE A 64 1.96 -3.17 3.80
N GLU A 65 1.03 -3.17 4.75
CA GLU A 65 0.14 -4.31 5.05
C GLU A 65 -1.33 -3.87 5.14
N SER A 66 -2.26 -4.82 5.28
CA SER A 66 -3.71 -4.63 5.14
C SER A 66 -4.34 -3.63 6.11
N THR A 67 -3.69 -3.32 7.22
CA THR A 67 -4.11 -2.34 8.23
C THR A 67 -3.35 -1.02 8.14
N THR A 68 -2.37 -0.89 7.23
CA THR A 68 -1.53 0.29 7.11
C THR A 68 -2.37 1.49 6.66
N PRO A 69 -2.40 2.60 7.41
CA PRO A 69 -3.12 3.79 6.98
C PRO A 69 -2.51 4.37 5.71
N TYR A 70 -3.38 4.68 4.74
CA TYR A 70 -2.96 5.35 3.50
C TYR A 70 -2.55 6.79 3.81
N SER A 71 -1.37 7.17 3.34
CA SER A 71 -0.87 8.52 3.52
C SER A 71 -1.68 9.54 2.71
N LYS A 72 -1.89 10.73 3.26
CA LYS A 72 -2.65 11.80 2.60
C LYS A 72 -2.11 12.20 1.21
N TYR A 73 -0.83 12.00 0.93
CA TYR A 73 -0.29 12.34 -0.39
C TYR A 73 -0.97 11.58 -1.54
N PHE A 74 -1.54 10.40 -1.32
CA PHE A 74 -2.29 9.68 -2.36
C PHE A 74 -3.46 10.52 -2.89
N GLU A 75 -4.20 11.15 -1.99
CA GLU A 75 -5.31 12.03 -2.33
C GLU A 75 -4.83 13.44 -2.75
N TYR A 76 -3.92 14.03 -1.97
CA TYR A 76 -3.55 15.45 -2.13
C TYR A 76 -2.50 15.71 -3.20
N MET A 77 -1.61 14.75 -3.47
CA MET A 77 -0.55 14.90 -4.47
C MET A 77 -0.79 14.07 -5.71
N TYR A 78 -1.36 12.87 -5.55
CA TYR A 78 -1.56 11.94 -6.67
C TYR A 78 -3.01 11.83 -7.12
N GLY A 79 -3.96 12.43 -6.40
CA GLY A 79 -5.36 12.46 -6.80
C GLY A 79 -6.00 11.08 -6.94
N ILE A 80 -5.55 10.08 -6.18
CA ILE A 80 -6.12 8.73 -6.19
C ILE A 80 -6.77 8.39 -4.85
N ASN A 81 -7.81 7.54 -4.91
CA ASN A 81 -8.34 6.86 -3.74
C ASN A 81 -7.46 5.64 -3.46
N GLY A 82 -6.50 5.77 -2.54
CA GLY A 82 -5.49 4.73 -2.25
C GLY A 82 -6.06 3.32 -2.09
N PRO A 83 -7.04 3.09 -1.19
CA PRO A 83 -7.70 1.79 -1.05
C PRO A 83 -8.30 1.23 -2.34
N ALA A 84 -9.11 2.02 -3.05
CA ALA A 84 -9.76 1.56 -4.29
C ALA A 84 -8.72 1.23 -5.39
N HIS A 85 -7.65 2.01 -5.48
CA HIS A 85 -6.56 1.74 -6.41
C HIS A 85 -5.73 0.52 -6.02
N MET A 86 -5.52 0.25 -4.73
CA MET A 86 -4.89 -0.99 -4.28
C MET A 86 -5.70 -2.22 -4.70
N GLU A 87 -7.03 -2.19 -4.50
CA GLU A 87 -7.93 -3.26 -4.96
C GLU A 87 -7.83 -3.46 -6.48
N GLN A 88 -7.82 -2.37 -7.24
CA GLN A 88 -7.67 -2.42 -8.70
C GLN A 88 -6.31 -2.99 -9.13
N LEU A 89 -5.21 -2.58 -8.49
CA LEU A 89 -3.87 -3.11 -8.77
C LEU A 89 -3.77 -4.62 -8.50
N ILE A 90 -4.46 -5.11 -7.47
CA ILE A 90 -4.55 -6.54 -7.19
C ILE A 90 -5.38 -7.25 -8.27
N ALA A 91 -6.56 -6.71 -8.60
CA ALA A 91 -7.43 -7.26 -9.64
C ALA A 91 -6.74 -7.32 -11.02
N ASP A 92 -5.94 -6.30 -11.34
CA ASP A 92 -5.20 -6.20 -12.60
C ASP A 92 -3.86 -6.97 -12.57
N GLY A 93 -3.56 -7.65 -11.47
CA GLY A 93 -2.41 -8.54 -11.34
C GLY A 93 -1.06 -7.83 -11.21
N TYR A 94 -1.02 -6.59 -10.72
CA TYR A 94 0.23 -5.90 -10.35
C TYR A 94 0.71 -6.29 -8.95
N ALA A 95 -0.22 -6.61 -8.05
CA ALA A 95 0.09 -7.03 -6.68
C ALA A 95 -0.83 -8.18 -6.26
N TYR A 96 -0.51 -8.81 -5.13
CA TYR A 96 -1.38 -9.79 -4.49
C TYR A 96 -1.31 -9.65 -2.96
N VAL A 97 -2.37 -10.13 -2.30
CA VAL A 97 -2.40 -10.27 -0.85
C VAL A 97 -1.64 -11.53 -0.46
N GLU A 98 -0.68 -11.40 0.44
CA GLU A 98 0.15 -12.52 0.89
C GLU A 98 -0.65 -13.57 1.67
N SER A 99 -0.10 -14.78 1.73
CA SER A 99 -0.58 -15.83 2.63
C SER A 99 -0.28 -15.47 4.10
N ALA A 100 -0.86 -16.20 5.05
CA ALA A 100 -0.50 -16.08 6.46
C ALA A 100 0.98 -16.42 6.68
N PHE A 101 1.52 -17.46 6.04
CA PHE A 101 2.94 -17.79 6.15
C PHE A 101 3.86 -16.70 5.58
N ASP A 102 3.48 -16.09 4.46
CA ASP A 102 4.28 -15.01 3.86
C ASP A 102 4.15 -13.71 4.69
N SER A 103 3.02 -13.53 5.37
CA SER A 103 2.76 -12.37 6.24
C SER A 103 3.39 -12.45 7.64
N LEU A 104 4.23 -13.45 7.92
CA LEU A 104 4.81 -13.64 9.26
C LEU A 104 5.69 -12.47 9.71
N ASP A 105 6.26 -11.71 8.80
CA ASP A 105 7.07 -10.52 9.12
C ASP A 105 6.23 -9.37 9.71
N HIS A 106 4.90 -9.43 9.57
CA HIS A 106 3.97 -8.44 10.11
C HIS A 106 3.46 -8.76 11.52
N ILE A 107 3.90 -9.87 12.13
CA ILE A 107 3.55 -10.21 13.51
C ILE A 107 4.80 -10.37 14.39
N THR A 108 4.65 -10.02 15.67
CA THR A 108 5.76 -10.05 16.62
C THR A 108 6.19 -11.50 16.96
N SER A 109 7.45 -11.68 17.35
CA SER A 109 7.94 -12.96 17.90
C SER A 109 7.10 -13.48 19.07
N THR A 110 6.52 -12.58 19.87
CA THR A 110 5.61 -12.94 20.97
C THR A 110 4.32 -13.56 20.43
N ALA A 111 3.72 -12.98 19.39
CA ALA A 111 2.54 -13.54 18.74
C ALA A 111 2.84 -14.93 18.14
N LYS A 112 3.96 -15.06 17.40
CA LYS A 112 4.43 -16.34 16.85
C LYS A 112 4.57 -17.42 17.93
N LYS A 113 5.17 -17.09 19.08
CA LYS A 113 5.28 -18.00 20.25
C LYS A 113 3.92 -18.39 20.82
N SER A 114 2.97 -17.45 20.92
CA SER A 114 1.63 -17.75 21.41
C SER A 114 0.88 -18.73 20.52
N ILE A 115 1.02 -18.59 19.19
CA ILE A 115 0.42 -19.51 18.21
C ILE A 115 1.02 -20.92 18.37
N LEU A 116 2.34 -21.04 18.37
CA LEU A 116 3.03 -22.32 18.55
C LEU A 116 2.65 -23.00 19.87
N LYS A 117 2.50 -22.22 20.95
CA LYS A 117 2.06 -22.73 22.25
C LYS A 117 0.62 -23.26 22.20
N ALA A 118 -0.27 -22.60 21.47
CA ALA A 118 -1.65 -23.05 21.29
C ALA A 118 -1.73 -24.40 20.56
N GLU A 119 -0.80 -24.66 19.64
CA GLU A 119 -0.63 -25.96 18.96
C GLU A 119 0.20 -26.98 19.77
N GLY A 120 0.57 -26.66 21.02
CA GLY A 120 1.26 -27.58 21.93
C GLY A 120 2.78 -27.68 21.75
N VAL A 121 3.40 -26.81 20.95
CA VAL A 121 4.86 -26.80 20.76
C VAL A 121 5.56 -26.31 22.03
N THR A 122 6.59 -27.06 22.46
CA THR A 122 7.38 -26.77 23.67
C THR A 122 8.77 -26.21 23.32
N GLY A 123 9.54 -25.74 24.32
CA GLY A 123 10.91 -25.26 24.09
C GLY A 123 11.05 -23.83 23.52
N LEU A 124 9.96 -23.06 23.46
CA LEU A 124 9.89 -21.74 22.79
C LEU A 124 10.76 -20.63 23.40
N SER A 125 11.20 -20.76 24.65
CA SER A 125 11.94 -19.70 25.36
C SER A 125 13.32 -19.44 24.76
N LYS A 126 13.94 -20.45 24.13
CA LYS A 126 15.28 -20.37 23.54
C LYS A 126 15.29 -20.03 22.04
N MET A 127 14.13 -20.07 21.39
CA MET A 127 14.01 -19.85 19.94
C MET A 127 14.24 -18.39 19.56
N LYS A 128 15.06 -18.17 18.52
CA LYS A 128 15.24 -16.88 17.84
C LYS A 128 14.12 -16.65 16.82
N ALA A 129 14.04 -15.44 16.27
CA ALA A 129 12.99 -15.07 15.31
C ALA A 129 12.91 -16.02 14.10
N ALA A 130 14.04 -16.33 13.46
CA ALA A 130 14.08 -17.25 12.31
C ALA A 130 13.67 -18.70 12.68
N ASP A 131 13.96 -19.13 13.91
CA ASP A 131 13.55 -20.46 14.39
C ASP A 131 12.02 -20.54 14.58
N LEU A 132 11.38 -19.42 14.92
CA LEU A 132 9.92 -19.37 15.09
C LEU A 132 9.18 -19.54 13.76
N ASP A 133 9.66 -18.93 12.69
CA ASP A 133 9.03 -19.05 11.37
C ASP A 133 9.17 -20.46 10.82
N THR A 134 10.33 -21.07 11.02
CA THR A 134 10.56 -22.49 10.68
C THR A 134 9.63 -23.38 11.51
N ALA A 135 9.55 -23.18 12.83
CA ALA A 135 8.68 -23.96 13.69
C ALA A 135 7.19 -23.81 13.31
N LEU A 136 6.75 -22.62 12.90
CA LEU A 136 5.38 -22.41 12.42
C LEU A 136 5.11 -23.23 11.15
N LYS A 137 6.04 -23.22 10.19
CA LYS A 137 5.92 -23.98 8.93
C LYS A 137 5.97 -25.50 9.16
N ASP A 138 6.74 -25.96 10.13
CA ASP A 138 6.87 -27.39 10.44
C ASP A 138 5.65 -27.96 11.19
N ASN A 139 4.90 -27.13 11.91
CA ASN A 139 3.82 -27.59 12.81
C ASN A 139 2.41 -27.21 12.34
N LEU A 140 2.25 -26.21 11.45
CA LEU A 140 0.95 -25.73 10.99
C LEU A 140 0.82 -25.83 9.47
N THR A 141 -0.42 -25.90 9.00
CA THR A 141 -0.78 -25.63 7.60
C THR A 141 -1.28 -24.19 7.47
N GLU A 142 -1.40 -23.71 6.23
CA GLU A 142 -1.92 -22.37 5.94
C GLU A 142 -3.33 -22.18 6.53
N GLU A 143 -4.20 -23.18 6.38
CA GLU A 143 -5.58 -23.16 6.89
C GLU A 143 -5.65 -23.11 8.42
N LYS A 144 -4.66 -23.69 9.09
CA LYS A 144 -4.55 -23.63 10.56
C LYS A 144 -3.95 -22.32 11.05
N LEU A 145 -2.98 -21.76 10.32
CA LEU A 145 -2.30 -20.53 10.70
C LEU A 145 -3.18 -19.30 10.45
N ALA A 146 -3.87 -19.25 9.31
CA ALA A 146 -4.60 -18.08 8.84
C ALA A 146 -5.62 -17.49 9.84
N PRO A 147 -6.35 -18.29 10.64
CA PRO A 147 -7.29 -17.77 11.65
C PRO A 147 -6.62 -17.08 12.84
N TYR A 148 -5.34 -17.29 13.12
CA TYR A 148 -4.67 -16.73 14.30
C TYR A 148 -4.43 -15.21 14.20
N PHE A 149 -4.38 -14.66 13.00
CA PHE A 149 -4.22 -13.22 12.78
C PHE A 149 -4.76 -12.82 11.40
N THR A 150 -5.28 -11.60 11.29
CA THR A 150 -5.93 -11.09 10.07
C THR A 150 -5.05 -10.17 9.24
N VAL A 151 -3.95 -9.64 9.81
CA VAL A 151 -3.00 -8.79 9.06
C VAL A 151 -2.38 -9.59 7.93
N ARG A 152 -2.33 -9.00 6.73
CA ARG A 152 -1.70 -9.57 5.56
C ARG A 152 -0.80 -8.55 4.89
N GLY A 153 0.39 -8.99 4.48
CA GLY A 153 1.26 -8.20 3.64
C GLY A 153 0.73 -8.13 2.21
N TYR A 154 1.34 -7.23 1.45
CA TYR A 154 1.17 -7.18 0.00
C TYR A 154 2.52 -7.48 -0.65
N ALA A 155 2.47 -8.15 -1.79
CA ALA A 155 3.66 -8.39 -2.60
C ALA A 155 3.39 -8.05 -4.06
N LEU A 156 4.45 -7.62 -4.75
CA LEU A 156 4.39 -7.33 -6.18
C LEU A 156 4.41 -8.64 -6.98
N THR A 157 3.67 -8.66 -8.09
CA THR A 157 3.89 -9.63 -9.16
C THR A 157 5.08 -9.22 -10.03
N GLU A 158 5.45 -10.04 -11.02
CA GLU A 158 6.42 -9.62 -12.05
C GLU A 158 5.94 -8.38 -12.81
N LYS A 159 4.64 -8.33 -13.14
CA LYS A 159 4.01 -7.17 -13.78
C LYS A 159 4.10 -5.91 -12.90
N GLY A 160 3.86 -6.05 -11.60
CA GLY A 160 4.03 -4.96 -10.62
C GLY A 160 5.45 -4.42 -10.55
N ARG A 161 6.44 -5.33 -10.48
CA ARG A 161 7.86 -4.95 -10.49
C ARG A 161 8.26 -4.25 -11.78
N ALA A 162 7.87 -4.80 -12.93
CA ALA A 162 8.17 -4.20 -14.22
C ALA A 162 7.60 -2.78 -14.36
N ALA A 163 6.33 -2.57 -13.98
CA ALA A 163 5.72 -1.24 -14.00
C ALA A 163 6.44 -0.25 -13.06
N LEU A 164 6.87 -0.70 -11.88
CA LEU A 164 7.64 0.14 -10.96
C LEU A 164 9.01 0.52 -11.54
N ASP A 165 9.72 -0.45 -12.13
CA ASP A 165 11.06 -0.27 -12.69
C ASP A 165 11.07 0.58 -13.97
N ASN A 166 9.99 0.57 -14.74
CA ASN A 166 9.81 1.38 -15.95
C ASN A 166 9.62 2.88 -15.65
N HIS A 167 9.26 3.25 -14.41
CA HIS A 167 8.86 4.60 -14.04
C HIS A 167 9.70 5.25 -12.92
N PRO A 168 11.05 5.25 -13.01
CA PRO A 168 11.91 5.85 -11.99
C PRO A 168 11.68 7.36 -11.84
N GLU A 169 11.20 8.03 -12.88
CA GLU A 169 10.89 9.47 -12.87
C GLU A 169 9.72 9.83 -11.95
N VAL A 170 8.80 8.90 -11.67
CA VAL A 170 7.70 9.10 -10.72
C VAL A 170 8.27 9.11 -9.30
N LEU A 171 9.17 8.18 -8.99
CA LEU A 171 9.85 8.10 -7.68
C LEU A 171 10.77 9.28 -7.44
N ALA A 172 11.53 9.71 -8.45
CA ALA A 172 12.41 10.87 -8.36
C ALA A 172 11.68 12.17 -7.98
N LYS A 173 10.39 12.26 -8.31
CA LYS A 173 9.52 13.41 -8.00
C LYS A 173 8.71 13.21 -6.72
N HIS A 174 8.75 12.04 -6.11
CA HIS A 174 8.09 11.76 -4.83
C HIS A 174 8.90 12.41 -3.69
N PRO A 175 8.26 13.20 -2.80
CA PRO A 175 8.96 13.81 -1.69
C PRO A 175 9.34 12.76 -0.65
N MET A 176 10.55 12.22 -0.77
CA MET A 176 11.14 11.34 0.23
C MET A 176 11.79 12.19 1.32
N LYS A 177 11.56 11.85 2.60
CA LYS A 177 12.38 12.41 3.68
C LYS A 177 13.82 12.07 3.38
N LYS A 178 14.70 13.07 3.31
CA LYS A 178 16.15 12.84 3.32
C LYS A 178 16.46 12.08 4.61
N MET A 179 16.83 10.81 4.50
CA MET A 179 17.51 10.13 5.58
C MET A 179 18.89 10.78 5.66
N TYR A 180 19.12 11.61 6.67
CA TYR A 180 20.50 11.94 7.04
C TYR A 180 21.14 10.61 7.43
N LYS A 181 22.10 10.15 6.63
CA LYS A 181 22.98 9.03 6.98
C LYS A 181 23.90 9.45 8.11
#